data_AF-A0A937H842-F1
#
_entry.id   AF-A0A937H842-F1
#
_cell.length_a   1.000
_cell.length_b   1.000
_cell.length_c   1.000
_cell.angle_alpha   90.00
_cell.angle_beta   90.00
_cell.angle_gamma   90.00
#
_symmetry.space_group_name_H-M   'P 1'
#
loop_
_entity.id
_entity.type
_entity.pdbx_description
1 polymer ?
#
loop_
_entity_poly.entity_id
_entity_poly.type
_entity_poly.pdbx_seq_one_letter_code
_entity_poly.pdbx_strand_id
1 'polypeptide(L)' 'CSFESGVVTLQMKGACAGCPSSTATLKMGIENMLRHYIPEVTEVRAAEL' A
#
# COMPACT_ATOMS: atom_id res chain seq x y z
N CYS A 1 -6.13 8.43 4.07
CA CYS A 1 -4.88 8.19 3.34
C CYS A 1 -3.91 9.28 3.74
N SER A 2 -2.65 8.97 4.02
CA SER A 2 -1.61 9.97 4.31
C SER A 2 -0.35 9.69 3.47
N PHE A 3 0.46 10.71 3.25
CA PHE A 3 1.76 10.60 2.58
C PHE A 3 2.80 11.40 3.37
N GLU A 4 3.80 10.72 3.90
CA GLU A 4 4.85 11.34 4.73
C GLU A 4 6.20 10.69 4.43
N SER A 5 7.20 11.50 4.07
CA SER A 5 8.57 11.05 3.85
C SER A 5 8.71 9.87 2.86
N GLY A 6 7.90 9.86 1.80
CA GLY A 6 7.86 8.78 0.82
C GLY A 6 6.96 7.59 1.21
N VAL A 7 6.38 7.58 2.41
CA VAL A 7 5.51 6.50 2.89
C VAL A 7 4.05 6.86 2.65
N VAL A 8 3.34 6.02 1.87
CA VAL A 8 1.91 6.16 1.61
C VAL A 8 1.12 5.22 2.53
N THR A 9 0.22 5.76 3.34
CA THR A 9 -0.68 4.96 4.18
C THR A 9 -2.07 4.90 3.57
N LEU A 10 -2.54 3.68 3.29
CA LEU A 10 -3.81 3.41 2.62
C LEU A 10 -4.68 2.48 3.45
N GLN A 11 -5.97 2.79 3.51
CA GLN A 11 -6.96 1.82 3.99
C GLN A 11 -7.27 0.85 2.84
N MET A 12 -6.74 -0.35 2.92
CA MET A 12 -6.98 -1.39 1.92
C MET A 12 -8.40 -1.93 2.05
N LYS A 13 -9.18 -1.90 0.96
CA LYS A 13 -10.54 -2.45 0.89
C LYS A 13 -10.58 -3.60 -0.11
N GLY A 14 -11.33 -4.67 0.19
CA GLY A 14 -11.54 -5.82 -0.70
C GLY A 14 -11.22 -7.17 -0.05
N ALA A 15 -11.30 -8.26 -0.83
CA ALA A 15 -11.08 -9.64 -0.36
C ALA A 15 -9.69 -9.88 0.28
N CYS A 16 -8.75 -8.97 0.07
CA CYS A 16 -7.40 -9.00 0.63
C CYS A 16 -7.28 -8.31 2.00
N ALA A 17 -8.35 -7.73 2.54
CA ALA A 17 -8.33 -6.98 3.80
C ALA A 17 -8.22 -7.87 5.05
N GLY A 18 -8.43 -9.19 4.94
CA GLY A 18 -8.41 -10.12 6.07
C GLY A 18 -7.66 -11.43 5.85
N CYS A 19 -7.02 -11.62 4.69
CA CYS A 19 -6.21 -12.80 4.40
C CYS A 19 -4.73 -12.39 4.25
N PRO A 20 -3.83 -12.82 5.15
CA PRO A 20 -2.46 -12.30 5.23
C PRO A 20 -1.64 -12.51 3.94
N SER A 21 -1.90 -13.59 3.19
CA SER A 21 -1.25 -13.83 1.89
C SER A 21 -1.72 -12.86 0.80
N SER A 22 -3.01 -12.56 0.77
CA SER A 22 -3.60 -11.63 -0.19
C SER A 22 -3.26 -10.18 0.15
N THR A 23 -3.14 -9.82 1.43
CA THR A 23 -2.68 -8.49 1.86
C THR A 23 -1.26 -8.21 1.39
N ALA A 24 -0.35 -9.18 1.52
CA ALA A 24 1.03 -9.03 1.09
C ALA A 24 1.14 -8.83 -0.44
N THR A 25 0.41 -9.64 -1.22
CA THR A 25 0.39 -9.53 -2.68
C THR A 25 -0.19 -8.20 -3.14
N LEU A 26 -1.31 -7.77 -2.54
CA LEU A 26 -1.96 -6.50 -2.88
C LEU A 26 -1.06 -5.30 -2.54
N LYS A 27 -0.45 -5.29 -1.35
CA LYS A 27 0.51 -4.26 -0.93
C LYS A 27 1.62 -4.10 -1.97
N MET A 28 2.22 -5.21 -2.38
CA MET A 28 3.34 -5.23 -3.31
C MET A 28 2.96 -4.71 -4.70
N GLY A 29 1.78 -5.10 -5.20
CA GLY A 29 1.25 -4.60 -6.48
C GLY A 29 1.00 -3.09 -6.45
N ILE A 30 0.42 -2.58 -5.36
CA ILE A 30 0.17 -1.14 -5.18
C ILE A 30 1.49 -0.37 -5.06
N GLU A 31 2.46 -0.87 -4.29
CA GLU A 31 3.76 -0.23 -4.11
C GLU A 31 4.53 -0.13 -5.43
N ASN A 32 4.56 -1.19 -6.23
CA ASN A 32 5.18 -1.15 -7.56
C ASN A 32 4.50 -0.16 -8.50
N MET A 33 3.17 -0.12 -8.49
CA MET A 33 2.40 0.80 -9.33
C MET A 33 2.67 2.25 -8.91
N LEU A 34 2.62 2.54 -7.61
CA LEU A 34 2.88 3.89 -7.10
C LEU A 34 4.31 4.34 -7.37
N ARG A 35 5.32 3.47 -7.20
CA ARG A 35 6.71 3.79 -7.56
C ARG A 35 6.90 4.10 -9.04
N HIS A 36 6.13 3.45 -9.92
CA HIS A 36 6.20 3.69 -11.35
C HIS A 36 5.68 5.08 -11.74
N TYR A 37 4.54 5.48 -11.16
CA TYR A 37 3.90 6.76 -11.48
C TYR A 37 4.38 7.92 -10.61
N ILE A 38 4.83 7.63 -9.38
CA ILE A 38 5.25 8.58 -8.35
C ILE A 38 6.57 8.07 -7.76
N PRO A 39 7.72 8.43 -8.36
CA PRO A 39 9.05 7.94 -7.95
C PRO A 39 9.42 8.28 -6.50
N GLU A 40 8.73 9.26 -5.92
CA GLU A 40 8.90 9.74 -4.54
C GLU A 40 8.42 8.72 -3.50
N VAL A 41 7.59 7.75 -3.91
CA VAL A 41 7.04 6.72 -3.03
C VAL A 41 8.10 5.67 -2.73
N THR A 42 8.43 5.49 -1.46
CA THR A 42 9.41 4.53 -0.98
C THR A 42 8.76 3.36 -0.26
N GLU A 43 7.55 3.49 0.27
CA GLU A 43 6.85 2.42 1.00
C GLU A 43 5.33 2.61 0.97
N VAL A 44 4.56 1.52 0.96
CA VAL A 44 3.11 1.54 1.20
C VAL A 44 2.77 0.83 2.51
N ARG A 45 1.93 1.43 3.36
CA ARG A 45 1.45 0.84 4.62
C ARG A 45 -0.07 0.70 4.64
N ALA A 46 -0.54 -0.34 5.32
CA ALA A 46 -1.94 -0.47 5.68
C ALA A 46 -2.27 0.54 6.79
N ALA A 47 -3.37 1.27 6.66
CA ALA A 47 -3.96 1.94 7.81
C ALA A 47 -4.60 0.86 8.70
N GLU A 48 -4.05 0.63 9.88
CA GLU A 48 -4.72 -0.14 10.93
C GLU A 48 -5.86 0.74 11.48
N LEU A 49 -7.07 0.17 11.54
CA LEU A 49 -8.27 0.79 12.11
C LEU A 49 -8.33 0.52 13.61
#